data_AF-A0A069SG01-F1
#
_entry.id   AF-A0A069SG01-F1
#
_cell.length_a   1.000
_cell.length_b   1.000
_cell.length_c   1.000
_cell.angle_alpha   90.00
_cell.angle_beta   90.00
_cell.angle_gamma   90.00
#
_symmetry.space_group_name_H-M   'P 1'
#
loop_
_entity.id
_entity.type
_entity.pdbx_description
1 polymer ?
#
loop_
_entity_poly.entity_id
_entity_poly.type
_entity_poly.pdbx_seq_one_letter_code
_entity_poly.pdbx_strand_id
1 'polypeptide(L)'
;MRIPSEDLQKRIVDTIRYRFYDRLDLYDVYRWLDNFQDDEQEMAVSVLEKLEYYREEDLLGMLLSKLNTIFNDLWGEIQKSFRVLFMPLGKPGKSGHVIMYLVKNLFKNQTPKNIKGIMYYNHPKDIDVQSLTDEDVIIFLDDIIGSGDSFATDCKLTFEKEKNGKILQINNEWTIGNVVKENAPYKIVLLSCILMDKGKTRLERDFPYVKLYGDVRVHAFSKNKSPFGGYLKMKKIREFCYKYGQQICRGRELGYSNSQALVLFAHAVPNNTLPIIWVDKYEDNGVKYWQPLIARNQLKKQNMAFIQRMDNNRWVFKLSQFFRVDLDNPDWKGIIQDKNVKLTYLLRCLERKMPEVVIANEMGLTNDDMASIFEEGEKIGMWDKDHKVTYEAQKVLAEASKIFRIENKEKGFFYVDDRDYMYIPETFRGKS
;
A
#
# COMPACT_ATOMS: atom_id res chain seq x y z
N MET A 1 22.53 -0.10 -8.25
CA MET A 1 22.47 -0.44 -6.83
C MET A 1 23.80 -0.13 -6.22
N ARG A 2 23.92 1.08 -5.69
CA ARG A 2 25.03 1.47 -4.82
C ARG A 2 24.68 1.05 -3.39
N ILE A 3 25.66 0.54 -2.65
CA ILE A 3 25.46 0.11 -1.27
C ILE A 3 25.62 1.33 -0.35
N PRO A 4 24.65 1.65 0.54
CA PRO A 4 24.79 2.75 1.50
C PRO A 4 25.92 2.53 2.52
N SER A 5 26.30 3.57 3.27
CA SER A 5 27.23 3.42 4.40
C SER A 5 26.71 2.45 5.46
N GLU A 6 27.59 1.81 6.24
CA GLU A 6 27.21 0.82 7.26
C GLU A 6 26.19 1.35 8.27
N ASP A 7 26.30 2.64 8.67
CA ASP A 7 25.31 3.31 9.53
C ASP A 7 23.92 3.38 8.88
N LEU A 8 23.86 3.77 7.59
CA LEU A 8 22.60 3.80 6.84
C LEU A 8 22.01 2.39 6.68
N GLN A 9 22.85 1.39 6.38
CA GLN A 9 22.39 -0.01 6.27
C GLN A 9 21.76 -0.49 7.57
N LYS A 10 22.39 -0.23 8.72
CA LYS A 10 21.83 -0.58 10.04
C LYS A 10 20.48 0.09 10.28
N ARG A 11 20.36 1.39 10.03
CA ARG A 11 19.12 2.16 10.20
C ARG A 11 17.99 1.69 9.27
N ILE A 12 18.34 1.24 8.07
CA ILE A 12 17.41 0.62 7.13
C ILE A 12 16.93 -0.74 7.68
N VAL A 13 17.82 -1.63 8.12
CA VAL A 13 17.47 -2.93 8.73
C VAL A 13 16.54 -2.74 9.93
N ASP A 14 16.91 -1.87 10.86
CA ASP A 14 16.08 -1.55 12.04
C ASP A 14 14.71 -1.00 11.64
N THR A 15 14.64 -0.17 10.59
CA THR A 15 13.36 0.37 10.09
C THR A 15 12.50 -0.70 9.44
N ILE A 16 13.07 -1.57 8.60
CA ILE A 16 12.37 -2.70 7.98
C ILE A 16 11.73 -3.58 9.07
N ARG A 17 12.54 -3.98 10.06
CA ARG A 17 12.11 -4.88 11.13
C ARG A 17 11.05 -4.25 12.03
N TYR A 18 11.33 -3.07 12.58
CA TYR A 18 10.50 -2.49 13.65
C TYR A 18 9.37 -1.59 13.18
N ARG A 19 9.37 -1.12 11.92
CA ARG A 19 8.29 -0.28 11.36
C ARG A 19 7.52 -0.94 10.23
N PHE A 20 8.17 -1.80 9.44
CA PHE A 20 7.52 -2.50 8.33
C PHE A 20 7.22 -3.96 8.64
N TYR A 21 7.60 -4.49 9.81
CA TYR A 21 7.37 -5.90 10.20
C TYR A 21 7.91 -6.88 9.16
N ASP A 22 9.11 -6.61 8.63
CA ASP A 22 9.79 -7.41 7.62
C ASP A 22 8.98 -7.58 6.30
N ARG A 23 8.09 -6.60 6.01
CA ARG A 23 7.28 -6.54 4.77
C ARG A 23 7.99 -5.89 3.58
N LEU A 24 9.22 -5.42 3.79
CA LEU A 24 10.16 -4.93 2.78
C LEU A 24 11.45 -5.72 2.92
N ASP A 25 12.15 -5.97 1.81
CA ASP A 25 13.52 -6.48 1.83
C ASP A 25 14.52 -5.31 1.69
N LEU A 26 15.82 -5.55 1.96
CA LEU A 26 16.84 -4.52 1.75
C LEU A 26 16.96 -4.13 0.29
N TYR A 27 16.67 -5.07 -0.60
CA TYR A 27 16.70 -4.86 -2.04
C TYR A 27 15.69 -3.79 -2.49
N ASP A 28 14.46 -3.78 -1.98
CA ASP A 28 13.43 -2.78 -2.26
C ASP A 28 13.85 -1.39 -1.77
N VAL A 29 14.47 -1.31 -0.58
CA VAL A 29 15.00 -0.04 -0.07
C VAL A 29 16.17 0.44 -0.92
N TYR A 30 17.15 -0.41 -1.24
CA TYR A 30 18.32 -0.02 -2.05
C TYR A 30 17.92 0.34 -3.49
N ARG A 31 16.93 -0.37 -4.05
CA ARG A 31 16.32 -0.11 -5.36
C ARG A 31 15.59 1.24 -5.37
N TRP A 32 14.98 1.62 -4.25
CA TRP A 32 14.40 2.95 -4.03
C TRP A 32 15.46 4.03 -3.78
N LEU A 33 16.56 3.72 -3.10
CA LEU A 33 17.67 4.67 -2.86
C LEU A 33 18.44 5.02 -4.14
N ASP A 34 18.52 4.10 -5.11
CA ASP A 34 19.07 4.31 -6.47
C ASP A 34 18.33 5.42 -7.30
N ASN A 35 17.24 6.02 -6.78
CA ASN A 35 16.61 7.21 -7.35
C ASN A 35 17.29 8.54 -6.94
N PHE A 36 18.03 8.56 -5.83
CA PHE A 36 18.56 9.78 -5.21
C PHE A 36 20.05 9.98 -5.48
N GLN A 37 20.57 11.20 -5.28
CA GLN A 37 22.02 11.44 -5.26
C GLN A 37 22.65 10.84 -4.00
N ASP A 38 23.96 10.55 -4.05
CA ASP A 38 24.67 9.88 -2.94
C ASP A 38 24.63 10.72 -1.65
N ASP A 39 24.70 12.05 -1.75
CA ASP A 39 24.60 13.00 -0.64
C ASP A 39 23.16 13.21 -0.13
N GLU A 40 22.16 12.71 -0.86
CA GLU A 40 20.75 12.81 -0.51
C GLU A 40 20.18 11.53 0.12
N GLN A 41 20.92 10.40 0.13
CA GLN A 41 20.46 9.13 0.71
C GLN A 41 20.13 9.23 2.21
N GLU A 42 20.86 10.04 2.98
CA GLU A 42 20.56 10.33 4.39
C GLU A 42 19.17 10.97 4.57
N MET A 43 18.75 11.83 3.64
CA MET A 43 17.41 12.43 3.67
C MET A 43 16.33 11.43 3.26
N ALA A 44 16.63 10.53 2.31
CA ALA A 44 15.74 9.43 1.96
C ALA A 44 15.52 8.47 3.13
N VAL A 45 16.60 7.99 3.78
CA VAL A 45 16.50 7.13 4.97
C VAL A 45 15.81 7.86 6.13
N SER A 46 16.10 9.15 6.33
CA SER A 46 15.35 9.98 7.30
C SER A 46 13.84 9.99 7.03
N VAL A 47 13.38 9.92 5.78
CA VAL A 47 11.94 9.80 5.44
C VAL A 47 11.43 8.38 5.72
N LEU A 48 12.18 7.35 5.31
CA LEU A 48 11.86 5.94 5.56
C LEU A 48 11.61 5.67 7.05
N GLU A 49 12.50 6.16 7.92
CA GLU A 49 12.43 6.08 9.38
C GLU A 49 11.18 6.72 10.01
N LYS A 50 10.45 7.58 9.28
CA LYS A 50 9.24 8.27 9.76
C LYS A 50 7.96 7.78 9.09
N LEU A 51 8.04 6.78 8.21
CA LEU A 51 6.85 6.12 7.68
C LEU A 51 6.17 5.28 8.77
N GLU A 52 4.84 5.30 8.75
CA GLU A 52 3.95 4.51 9.59
C GLU A 52 3.24 3.49 8.69
N TYR A 53 3.66 2.23 8.76
CA TYR A 53 3.02 1.13 8.04
C TYR A 53 2.03 0.42 8.96
N TYR A 54 0.76 0.39 8.56
CA TYR A 54 -0.33 -0.24 9.29
C TYR A 54 -0.74 -1.53 8.59
N ARG A 55 -0.69 -2.63 9.33
CA ARG A 55 -1.23 -3.94 8.93
C ARG A 55 -2.75 -3.99 9.16
N GLU A 56 -3.38 -5.08 8.74
CA GLU A 56 -4.82 -5.25 8.93
C GLU A 56 -5.21 -5.34 10.41
N GLU A 57 -4.37 -5.97 11.24
CA GLU A 57 -4.57 -6.09 12.69
C GLU A 57 -4.50 -4.73 13.38
N ASP A 58 -3.58 -3.86 12.93
CA ASP A 58 -3.42 -2.50 13.46
C ASP A 58 -4.66 -1.66 13.14
N LEU A 59 -5.18 -1.76 11.90
CA LEU A 59 -6.42 -1.09 11.49
C LEU A 59 -7.64 -1.61 12.26
N LEU A 60 -7.75 -2.93 12.47
CA LEU A 60 -8.82 -3.52 13.28
C LEU A 60 -8.80 -3.00 14.73
N GLY A 61 -7.62 -2.90 15.34
CA GLY A 61 -7.45 -2.34 16.68
C GLY A 61 -7.86 -0.86 16.76
N MET A 62 -7.44 -0.05 15.77
CA MET A 62 -7.84 1.36 15.67
C MET A 62 -9.36 1.53 15.49
N LEU A 63 -9.97 0.76 14.59
CA LEU A 63 -11.40 0.80 14.34
C LEU A 63 -12.19 0.40 15.58
N LEU A 64 -11.82 -0.70 16.25
CA LEU A 64 -12.49 -1.16 17.48
C LEU A 64 -12.40 -0.09 18.59
N SER A 65 -11.21 0.50 18.79
CA SER A 65 -11.01 1.57 19.76
C SER A 65 -11.91 2.78 19.48
N LYS A 66 -11.93 3.26 18.22
CA LYS A 66 -12.71 4.45 17.83
C LYS A 66 -14.22 4.17 17.84
N LEU A 67 -14.67 2.98 17.45
CA LEU A 67 -16.08 2.57 17.53
C LEU A 67 -16.56 2.52 18.99
N ASN A 68 -15.75 2.01 19.91
CA ASN A 68 -16.09 2.05 21.34
C ASN A 68 -16.22 3.49 21.87
N THR A 69 -15.33 4.42 21.46
CA THR A 69 -15.49 5.85 21.77
C THR A 69 -16.79 6.41 21.18
N ILE A 70 -17.03 6.20 19.88
CA ILE A 70 -18.26 6.65 19.18
C ILE A 70 -19.52 6.18 19.89
N PHE A 71 -19.59 4.90 20.29
CA PHE A 71 -20.79 4.36 20.94
C PHE A 71 -20.99 4.87 22.36
N ASN A 72 -19.91 5.16 23.10
CA ASN A 72 -20.00 5.79 24.42
C ASN A 72 -20.50 7.24 24.32
N ASP A 73 -19.94 8.02 23.39
CA ASP A 73 -20.31 9.43 23.16
C ASP A 73 -21.77 9.53 22.67
N LEU A 74 -22.18 8.67 21.74
CA LEU A 74 -23.57 8.57 21.27
C LEU A 74 -24.53 8.10 22.36
N TRP A 75 -24.12 7.17 23.23
CA TRP A 75 -24.96 6.75 24.35
C TRP A 75 -25.18 7.88 25.36
N GLY A 76 -24.15 8.68 25.65
CA GLY A 76 -24.25 9.85 26.52
C GLY A 76 -25.25 10.91 26.01
N GLU A 77 -25.36 11.08 24.70
CA GLU A 77 -26.26 12.04 24.05
C GLU A 77 -27.67 11.51 23.76
N ILE A 78 -27.80 10.28 23.26
CA ILE A 78 -29.09 9.69 22.85
C ILE A 78 -29.83 9.13 24.08
N GLN A 79 -29.10 8.58 25.06
CA GLN A 79 -29.61 7.99 26.31
C GLN A 79 -30.68 6.88 26.12
N LYS A 80 -30.74 6.32 24.92
CA LYS A 80 -31.61 5.20 24.51
C LYS A 80 -30.79 4.29 23.59
N SER A 81 -31.23 3.04 23.43
CA SER A 81 -30.58 2.14 22.46
C SER A 81 -30.86 2.61 21.03
N PHE A 82 -29.83 2.63 20.18
CA PHE A 82 -29.88 3.21 18.83
C PHE A 82 -29.56 2.18 17.74
N ARG A 83 -29.95 2.46 16.49
CA ARG A 83 -29.62 1.66 15.30
C ARG A 83 -28.43 2.27 14.57
N VAL A 84 -27.49 1.44 14.14
CA VAL A 84 -26.26 1.88 13.46
C VAL A 84 -26.28 1.46 11.99
N LEU A 85 -26.11 2.43 11.09
CA LEU A 85 -26.06 2.24 9.64
C LEU A 85 -24.63 2.55 9.17
N PHE A 86 -23.88 1.52 8.79
CA PHE A 86 -22.54 1.70 8.22
C PHE A 86 -22.59 1.92 6.71
N MET A 87 -21.81 2.89 6.22
CA MET A 87 -21.67 3.20 4.79
C MET A 87 -20.20 3.46 4.42
N PRO A 88 -19.64 2.79 3.40
CA PRO A 88 -18.29 3.10 2.91
C PRO A 88 -18.31 4.40 2.11
N LEU A 89 -17.25 5.20 2.23
CA LEU A 89 -17.00 6.30 1.29
C LEU A 89 -16.34 5.81 0.00
N GLY A 90 -16.59 6.55 -1.07
CA GLY A 90 -16.08 6.26 -2.40
C GLY A 90 -16.77 5.09 -3.11
N LYS A 91 -16.31 4.82 -4.34
CA LYS A 91 -16.90 3.78 -5.21
C LYS A 91 -16.62 2.36 -4.69
N PRO A 92 -17.43 1.35 -5.09
CA PRO A 92 -17.14 -0.05 -4.84
C PRO A 92 -15.70 -0.44 -5.20
N GLY A 93 -15.07 -1.25 -4.33
CA GLY A 93 -13.66 -1.65 -4.47
C GLY A 93 -12.63 -0.56 -4.11
N LYS A 94 -13.02 0.51 -3.41
CA LYS A 94 -12.11 1.51 -2.83
C LYS A 94 -11.90 1.31 -1.32
N SER A 95 -11.03 2.15 -0.74
CA SER A 95 -10.61 2.15 0.67
C SER A 95 -11.77 1.95 1.67
N GLY A 96 -12.82 2.78 1.60
CA GLY A 96 -13.97 2.66 2.49
C GLY A 96 -14.66 1.29 2.48
N HIS A 97 -14.65 0.58 1.35
CA HIS A 97 -15.21 -0.78 1.26
C HIS A 97 -14.32 -1.82 1.97
N VAL A 98 -13.00 -1.63 1.99
CA VAL A 98 -12.07 -2.45 2.81
C VAL A 98 -12.35 -2.20 4.29
N ILE A 99 -12.50 -0.94 4.70
CA ILE A 99 -12.83 -0.60 6.09
C ILE A 99 -14.20 -1.18 6.51
N MET A 100 -15.22 -1.11 5.65
CA MET A 100 -16.51 -1.77 5.93
C MET A 100 -16.36 -3.30 6.09
N TYR A 101 -15.48 -3.96 5.35
CA TYR A 101 -15.20 -5.39 5.55
C TYR A 101 -14.58 -5.67 6.93
N LEU A 102 -13.62 -4.84 7.36
CA LEU A 102 -13.03 -4.94 8.70
C LEU A 102 -14.07 -4.69 9.81
N VAL A 103 -14.92 -3.67 9.66
CA VAL A 103 -16.02 -3.38 10.58
C VAL A 103 -17.02 -4.55 10.66
N LYS A 104 -17.38 -5.16 9.52
CA LYS A 104 -18.21 -6.38 9.49
C LYS A 104 -17.55 -7.52 10.27
N ASN A 105 -16.23 -7.70 10.15
CA ASN A 105 -15.51 -8.72 10.91
C ASN A 105 -15.57 -8.49 12.43
N LEU A 106 -15.45 -7.24 12.90
CA LEU A 106 -15.51 -6.89 14.33
C LEU A 106 -16.86 -7.24 15.00
N PHE A 107 -17.96 -7.19 14.25
CA PHE A 107 -19.32 -7.43 14.76
C PHE A 107 -19.92 -8.79 14.38
N LYS A 108 -19.18 -9.68 13.70
CA LYS A 108 -19.68 -11.00 13.23
C LYS A 108 -20.40 -11.82 14.32
N ASN A 109 -19.89 -11.78 15.54
CA ASN A 109 -20.36 -12.59 16.67
C ASN A 109 -20.88 -11.76 17.86
N GLN A 110 -20.96 -10.43 17.73
CA GLN A 110 -21.26 -9.54 18.86
C GLN A 110 -21.92 -8.23 18.42
N THR A 111 -23.01 -7.87 19.11
CA THR A 111 -23.62 -6.54 19.04
C THR A 111 -23.51 -5.88 20.41
N PRO A 112 -22.95 -4.66 20.54
CA PRO A 112 -22.93 -3.93 21.80
C PRO A 112 -24.34 -3.76 22.39
N LYS A 113 -24.48 -3.87 23.72
CA LYS A 113 -25.78 -3.87 24.43
C LYS A 113 -26.69 -2.68 24.11
N ASN A 114 -26.10 -1.53 23.79
CA ASN A 114 -26.80 -0.29 23.54
C ASN A 114 -27.22 -0.11 22.06
N ILE A 115 -26.95 -1.10 21.20
CA ILE A 115 -27.24 -1.05 19.77
C ILE A 115 -28.41 -2.00 19.46
N LYS A 116 -29.54 -1.44 18.99
CA LYS A 116 -30.75 -2.18 18.59
C LYS A 116 -30.52 -3.06 17.36
N GLY A 117 -29.62 -2.64 16.48
CA GLY A 117 -29.27 -3.36 15.25
C GLY A 117 -28.18 -2.65 14.47
N ILE A 118 -27.46 -3.43 13.65
CA ILE A 118 -26.41 -2.93 12.76
C ILE A 118 -26.82 -3.25 11.33
N MET A 119 -26.82 -2.24 10.47
CA MET A 119 -27.12 -2.34 9.04
C MET A 119 -25.89 -1.89 8.23
N TYR A 120 -25.74 -2.46 7.03
CA TYR A 120 -24.61 -2.16 6.14
C TYR A 120 -25.14 -1.82 4.75
N TYR A 121 -24.83 -0.63 4.28
CA TYR A 121 -25.27 -0.14 2.97
C TYR A 121 -24.06 0.10 2.08
N ASN A 122 -24.14 -0.32 0.82
CA ASN A 122 -23.09 -0.05 -0.16
C ASN A 122 -23.26 1.31 -0.84
N HIS A 123 -24.44 1.94 -0.71
CA HIS A 123 -24.82 3.09 -1.52
C HIS A 123 -25.86 4.01 -0.86
N PRO A 124 -25.79 5.36 -1.01
CA PRO A 124 -26.71 6.31 -0.37
C PRO A 124 -28.19 6.06 -0.63
N LYS A 125 -28.56 5.78 -1.89
CA LYS A 125 -29.95 5.51 -2.31
C LYS A 125 -30.60 4.33 -1.57
N ASP A 126 -29.80 3.41 -1.01
CA ASP A 126 -30.31 2.19 -0.39
C ASP A 126 -30.81 2.48 1.05
N ILE A 127 -30.51 3.67 1.59
CA ILE A 127 -31.06 4.18 2.84
C ILE A 127 -32.37 4.92 2.54
N ASP A 128 -33.48 4.43 3.11
CA ASP A 128 -34.71 5.20 3.20
C ASP A 128 -34.56 6.30 4.26
N VAL A 129 -34.12 7.47 3.81
CA VAL A 129 -33.89 8.66 4.65
C VAL A 129 -35.18 9.17 5.32
N GLN A 130 -36.37 8.86 4.79
CA GLN A 130 -37.65 9.28 5.39
C GLN A 130 -38.01 8.43 6.61
N SER A 131 -37.49 7.20 6.70
CA SER A 131 -37.69 6.28 7.83
C SER A 131 -36.81 6.55 9.06
N LEU A 132 -35.87 7.50 8.98
CA LEU A 132 -34.84 7.70 9.99
C LEU A 132 -35.27 8.67 11.11
N THR A 133 -34.82 8.36 12.33
CA THR A 133 -35.27 8.97 13.60
C THR A 133 -34.10 9.51 14.43
N ASP A 134 -34.37 10.10 15.60
CA ASP A 134 -33.36 10.49 16.59
C ASP A 134 -32.60 9.30 17.20
N GLU A 135 -33.11 8.09 17.02
CA GLU A 135 -32.49 6.83 17.45
C GLU A 135 -31.63 6.17 16.35
N ASP A 136 -31.43 6.84 15.22
CA ASP A 136 -30.60 6.38 14.10
C ASP A 136 -29.24 7.08 14.03
N VAL A 137 -28.21 6.31 13.73
CA VAL A 137 -26.83 6.79 13.59
C VAL A 137 -26.24 6.26 12.28
N ILE A 138 -25.84 7.17 11.39
CA ILE A 138 -25.14 6.83 10.15
C ILE A 138 -23.64 7.05 10.36
N ILE A 139 -22.84 5.99 10.15
CA ILE A 139 -21.39 6.02 10.27
C ILE A 139 -20.76 5.80 8.89
N PHE A 140 -20.23 6.87 8.32
CA PHE A 140 -19.43 6.85 7.10
C PHE A 140 -18.01 6.34 7.39
N LEU A 141 -17.46 5.50 6.50
CA LEU A 141 -16.20 4.79 6.70
C LEU A 141 -15.18 5.06 5.56
N ASP A 142 -13.96 5.46 5.91
CA ASP A 142 -12.80 5.49 4.99
C ASP A 142 -11.50 5.10 5.71
N ASP A 143 -10.41 4.81 4.99
CA ASP A 143 -9.11 4.51 5.64
C ASP A 143 -8.37 5.78 6.05
N ILE A 144 -8.44 6.84 5.25
CA ILE A 144 -7.83 8.15 5.50
C ILE A 144 -8.69 9.33 5.08
N ILE A 145 -8.86 10.29 5.99
CA ILE A 145 -9.41 11.62 5.67
C ILE A 145 -8.25 12.61 5.52
N GLY A 146 -7.92 12.92 4.26
CA GLY A 146 -6.86 13.86 3.90
C GLY A 146 -7.28 15.33 4.02
N SER A 147 -7.78 15.92 2.93
CA SER A 147 -8.20 17.33 2.88
C SER A 147 -9.70 17.56 3.06
N GLY A 148 -10.47 16.49 3.27
CA GLY A 148 -11.94 16.51 3.27
C GLY A 148 -12.58 16.72 1.89
N ASP A 149 -11.81 16.90 0.81
CA ASP A 149 -12.34 17.20 -0.54
C ASP A 149 -13.29 16.13 -1.08
N SER A 150 -12.98 14.85 -0.88
CA SER A 150 -13.83 13.74 -1.35
C SER A 150 -15.23 13.82 -0.72
N PHE A 151 -15.31 13.82 0.61
CA PHE A 151 -16.57 13.92 1.34
C PHE A 151 -17.33 15.21 0.99
N ALA A 152 -16.66 16.36 0.97
CA ALA A 152 -17.28 17.63 0.62
C ALA A 152 -17.80 17.68 -0.83
N THR A 153 -17.18 16.93 -1.74
CA THR A 153 -17.63 16.80 -3.15
C THR A 153 -18.79 15.82 -3.27
N ASP A 154 -18.70 14.68 -2.59
CA ASP A 154 -19.75 13.65 -2.60
C ASP A 154 -21.04 14.12 -1.88
N CYS A 155 -20.95 15.13 -1.00
CA CYS A 155 -22.10 15.84 -0.41
C CYS A 155 -22.83 16.78 -1.39
N LYS A 156 -22.28 17.08 -2.58
CA LYS A 156 -22.97 17.94 -3.55
C LYS A 156 -24.13 17.21 -4.20
N LEU A 157 -25.33 17.76 -4.09
CA LEU A 157 -26.55 17.19 -4.68
C LEU A 157 -26.59 17.25 -6.22
N THR A 158 -25.78 18.11 -6.85
CA THR A 158 -25.68 18.22 -8.31
C THR A 158 -24.30 17.88 -8.83
N PHE A 159 -24.24 17.36 -10.06
CA PHE A 159 -23.03 17.34 -10.87
C PHE A 159 -23.23 18.11 -12.17
N GLU A 160 -22.13 18.65 -12.67
CA GLU A 160 -22.07 19.35 -13.95
C GLU A 160 -21.87 18.36 -15.09
N LYS A 161 -22.70 18.48 -16.12
CA LYS A 161 -22.52 17.76 -17.38
C LYS A 161 -22.57 18.75 -18.53
N GLU A 162 -21.48 18.85 -19.29
CA GLU A 162 -21.48 19.60 -20.53
C GLU A 162 -22.26 18.84 -21.60
N LYS A 163 -23.20 19.53 -22.26
CA LYS A 163 -23.91 19.02 -23.44
C LYS A 163 -24.10 20.16 -24.42
N ASN A 164 -23.55 20.03 -25.62
CA ASN A 164 -23.61 21.02 -26.70
C ASN A 164 -23.15 22.43 -26.27
N GLY A 165 -22.00 22.52 -25.58
CA GLY A 165 -21.43 23.80 -25.10
C GLY A 165 -22.20 24.49 -23.97
N LYS A 166 -23.18 23.81 -23.36
CA LYS A 166 -23.89 24.29 -22.16
C LYS A 166 -23.61 23.37 -20.98
N ILE A 167 -23.28 23.97 -19.84
CA ILE A 167 -23.16 23.27 -18.56
C ILE A 167 -24.58 23.07 -18.01
N LEU A 168 -24.97 21.80 -17.80
CA LEU A 168 -26.22 21.43 -17.14
C LEU A 168 -25.91 20.94 -15.72
N GLN A 169 -26.58 21.51 -14.72
CA GLN A 169 -26.60 20.97 -13.36
C GLN A 169 -27.65 19.86 -13.29
N ILE A 170 -27.23 18.65 -12.93
CA ILE A 170 -28.12 17.48 -12.84
C ILE A 170 -28.16 17.02 -11.38
N ASN A 171 -29.37 16.99 -10.79
CA ASN A 171 -29.59 16.41 -9.46
C ASN A 171 -29.22 14.93 -9.45
N ASN A 172 -28.55 14.49 -8.40
CA ASN A 172 -28.05 13.14 -8.26
C ASN A 172 -28.40 12.53 -6.91
N GLU A 173 -29.47 11.73 -6.91
CA GLU A 173 -29.96 10.94 -5.78
C GLU A 173 -28.93 9.90 -5.27
N TRP A 174 -27.86 9.65 -6.04
CA TRP A 174 -26.80 8.70 -5.71
C TRP A 174 -25.69 9.32 -4.84
N THR A 175 -25.79 10.60 -4.52
CA THR A 175 -24.81 11.35 -3.71
C THR A 175 -25.09 11.21 -2.20
N ILE A 176 -24.04 11.24 -1.37
CA ILE A 176 -24.21 11.23 0.10
C ILE A 176 -24.91 12.49 0.60
N GLY A 177 -24.99 13.57 -0.18
CA GLY A 177 -25.74 14.79 0.16
C GLY A 177 -27.24 14.56 0.43
N ASN A 178 -27.83 13.47 -0.10
CA ASN A 178 -29.21 13.11 0.23
C ASN A 178 -29.37 12.62 1.68
N VAL A 179 -28.27 12.21 2.30
CA VAL A 179 -28.14 11.67 3.66
C VAL A 179 -27.46 12.67 4.60
N VAL A 180 -26.47 13.45 4.12
CA VAL A 180 -25.72 14.41 4.94
C VAL A 180 -26.46 15.75 4.96
N LYS A 181 -27.30 15.95 5.99
CA LYS A 181 -28.15 17.14 6.17
C LYS A 181 -28.01 17.72 7.58
N GLU A 182 -27.97 19.04 7.68
CA GLU A 182 -27.81 19.77 8.95
C GLU A 182 -28.98 19.55 9.92
N ASN A 183 -30.20 19.67 9.42
CA ASN A 183 -31.43 19.48 10.20
C ASN A 183 -31.96 18.04 10.13
N ALA A 184 -31.06 17.05 10.04
CA ALA A 184 -31.44 15.64 10.11
C ALA A 184 -31.89 15.25 11.54
N PRO A 185 -32.93 14.41 11.71
CA PRO A 185 -33.27 13.90 13.04
C PRO A 185 -32.21 12.92 13.57
N TYR A 186 -31.60 12.14 12.66
CA TYR A 186 -30.55 11.15 12.92
C TYR A 186 -29.17 11.77 13.11
N LYS A 187 -28.27 11.04 13.76
CA LYS A 187 -26.87 11.45 13.96
C LYS A 187 -25.99 11.03 12.79
N ILE A 188 -25.07 11.90 12.38
CA ILE A 188 -24.11 11.63 11.31
C ILE A 188 -22.69 11.61 11.88
N VAL A 189 -21.98 10.52 11.62
CA VAL A 189 -20.61 10.27 12.05
C VAL A 189 -19.76 9.95 10.83
N LEU A 190 -18.55 10.48 10.80
CA LEU A 190 -17.53 10.15 9.81
C LEU A 190 -16.30 9.58 10.54
N LEU A 191 -16.05 8.30 10.32
CA LEU A 191 -14.97 7.53 10.92
C LEU A 191 -13.90 7.21 9.87
N SER A 192 -12.64 7.44 10.24
CA SER A 192 -11.47 6.94 9.51
C SER A 192 -10.43 6.40 10.47
N CYS A 193 -9.51 5.56 9.97
CA CYS A 193 -8.36 5.17 10.78
C CYS A 193 -7.43 6.37 11.00
N ILE A 194 -7.11 7.11 9.94
CA ILE A 194 -6.25 8.30 9.99
C ILE A 194 -7.01 9.56 9.54
N LEU A 195 -7.01 10.57 10.41
CA LEU A 195 -7.63 11.87 10.17
C LEU A 195 -6.54 12.96 10.14
N MET A 196 -6.27 13.52 8.97
CA MET A 196 -5.30 14.62 8.85
C MET A 196 -5.89 15.91 9.42
N ASP A 197 -5.08 16.67 10.16
CA ASP A 197 -5.45 17.93 10.82
C ASP A 197 -6.18 18.95 9.91
N LYS A 198 -5.68 19.19 8.69
CA LYS A 198 -6.33 20.08 7.70
C LYS A 198 -7.71 19.57 7.28
N GLY A 199 -7.86 18.26 7.10
CA GLY A 199 -9.14 17.63 6.78
C GLY A 199 -10.12 17.77 7.93
N LYS A 200 -9.66 17.52 9.16
CA LYS A 200 -10.42 17.73 10.39
C LYS A 200 -10.95 19.16 10.49
N THR A 201 -10.06 20.16 10.54
CA THR A 201 -10.44 21.58 10.71
C THR A 201 -11.38 22.07 9.61
N ARG A 202 -11.22 21.60 8.37
CA ARG A 202 -12.15 21.93 7.30
C ARG A 202 -13.51 21.30 7.53
N LEU A 203 -13.58 20.00 7.79
CA LEU A 203 -14.85 19.29 7.91
C LEU A 203 -15.64 19.74 9.14
N GLU A 204 -14.98 20.07 10.26
CA GLU A 204 -15.61 20.69 11.43
C GLU A 204 -16.22 22.07 11.12
N ARG A 205 -15.63 22.82 10.18
CA ARG A 205 -16.14 24.12 9.72
C ARG A 205 -17.25 23.99 8.66
N ASP A 206 -17.05 23.13 7.68
CA ASP A 206 -17.93 22.97 6.51
C ASP A 206 -19.17 22.10 6.84
N PHE A 207 -19.05 21.21 7.84
CA PHE A 207 -20.08 20.25 8.26
C PHE A 207 -20.12 20.11 9.81
N PRO A 208 -20.44 21.18 10.57
CA PRO A 208 -20.36 21.18 12.04
C PRO A 208 -21.31 20.16 12.72
N TYR A 209 -22.33 19.68 11.99
CA TYR A 209 -23.28 18.65 12.41
C TYR A 209 -22.79 17.21 12.16
N VAL A 210 -21.63 17.02 11.51
CA VAL A 210 -21.01 15.71 11.26
C VAL A 210 -19.87 15.49 12.25
N LYS A 211 -19.99 14.48 13.12
CA LYS A 211 -18.93 14.18 14.10
C LYS A 211 -17.78 13.42 13.45
N LEU A 212 -16.55 13.88 13.68
CA LEU A 212 -15.35 13.29 13.09
C LEU A 212 -14.58 12.42 14.10
N TYR A 213 -14.29 11.18 13.71
CA TYR A 213 -13.47 10.28 14.50
C TYR A 213 -12.34 9.68 13.64
N GLY A 214 -11.18 9.58 14.27
CA GLY A 214 -10.00 8.92 13.73
C GLY A 214 -8.81 9.19 14.62
N ASP A 215 -7.65 8.64 14.27
CA ASP A 215 -6.40 9.03 14.90
C ASP A 215 -5.80 10.24 14.16
N VAL A 216 -5.52 11.31 14.89
CA VAL A 216 -5.19 12.61 14.28
C VAL A 216 -3.71 12.63 13.91
N ARG A 217 -3.43 12.97 12.65
CA ARG A 217 -2.06 13.15 12.13
C ARG A 217 -1.88 14.56 11.61
N VAL A 218 -0.68 15.10 11.82
CA VAL A 218 -0.29 16.43 11.36
C VAL A 218 0.53 16.34 10.08
N HIS A 219 0.58 17.42 9.31
CA HIS A 219 1.43 17.46 8.11
C HIS A 219 2.90 17.25 8.48
N ALA A 220 3.60 16.36 7.78
CA ALA A 220 4.98 15.99 8.12
C ALA A 220 5.98 17.15 8.11
N PHE A 221 5.70 18.24 7.38
CA PHE A 221 6.56 19.43 7.33
C PHE A 221 5.98 20.64 8.11
N SER A 222 5.18 20.37 9.13
CA SER A 222 4.68 21.37 10.08
C SER A 222 5.78 21.95 10.97
N LYS A 223 5.89 23.29 11.05
CA LYS A 223 7.00 24.00 11.74
C LYS A 223 7.33 23.48 13.16
N ASN A 224 6.31 23.14 13.96
CA ASN A 224 6.46 22.83 15.39
C ASN A 224 6.05 21.39 15.76
N LYS A 225 5.63 20.56 14.79
CA LYS A 225 5.13 19.19 15.02
C LYS A 225 5.68 18.17 14.01
N SER A 226 6.76 18.51 13.32
CA SER A 226 7.36 17.62 12.32
C SER A 226 8.10 16.45 12.98
N PRO A 227 7.93 15.21 12.49
CA PRO A 227 8.75 14.07 12.93
C PRO A 227 10.23 14.19 12.53
N PHE A 228 10.59 15.18 11.72
CA PHE A 228 11.95 15.46 11.26
C PHE A 228 12.74 16.42 12.17
N GLY A 229 12.17 16.82 13.30
CA GLY A 229 12.81 17.68 14.30
C GLY A 229 12.76 19.17 13.95
N GLY A 230 13.81 19.91 14.31
CA GLY A 230 13.85 21.36 14.21
C GLY A 230 13.67 21.91 12.79
N TYR A 231 13.16 23.14 12.69
CA TYR A 231 12.73 23.79 11.45
C TYR A 231 13.73 23.66 10.28
N LEU A 232 15.04 23.85 10.53
CA LEU A 232 16.07 23.76 9.49
C LEU A 232 16.24 22.33 8.93
N LYS A 233 16.21 21.28 9.78
CA LYS A 233 16.30 19.87 9.33
C LYS A 233 15.03 19.48 8.57
N MET A 234 13.87 19.81 9.14
CA MET A 234 12.57 19.61 8.49
C MET A 234 12.50 20.29 7.12
N LYS A 235 12.94 21.54 7.01
CA LYS A 235 12.91 22.32 5.76
C LYS A 235 13.74 21.64 4.66
N LYS A 236 14.97 21.19 4.97
CA LYS A 236 15.81 20.46 4.02
C LYS A 236 15.12 19.20 3.49
N ILE A 237 14.56 18.38 4.38
CA ILE A 237 13.84 17.15 3.98
C ILE A 237 12.59 17.48 3.17
N ARG A 238 11.85 18.54 3.51
CA ARG A 238 10.71 19.03 2.70
C ARG A 238 11.15 19.41 1.28
N GLU A 239 12.25 20.15 1.16
CA GLU A 239 12.79 20.61 -0.13
C GLU A 239 13.29 19.44 -0.98
N PHE A 240 13.95 18.47 -0.37
CA PHE A 240 14.30 17.17 -0.98
C PHE A 240 13.05 16.41 -1.48
N CYS A 241 12.03 16.22 -0.65
CA CYS A 241 10.79 15.55 -1.07
C CYS A 241 10.06 16.32 -2.18
N TYR A 242 10.07 17.66 -2.13
CA TYR A 242 9.45 18.50 -3.15
C TYR A 242 10.20 18.44 -4.50
N LYS A 243 11.54 18.52 -4.49
CA LYS A 243 12.42 18.40 -5.67
C LYS A 243 12.08 17.16 -6.49
N TYR A 244 12.02 16.00 -5.82
CA TYR A 244 11.72 14.72 -6.47
C TYR A 244 10.23 14.54 -6.76
N GLY A 245 9.35 14.99 -5.85
CA GLY A 245 7.90 15.00 -6.06
C GLY A 245 7.47 15.82 -7.28
N GLN A 246 8.16 16.91 -7.59
CA GLN A 246 7.90 17.75 -8.77
C GLN A 246 8.20 17.03 -10.08
N GLN A 247 9.24 16.19 -10.10
CA GLN A 247 9.62 15.40 -11.28
C GLN A 247 8.58 14.30 -11.53
N ILE A 248 8.21 13.54 -10.50
CA ILE A 248 7.39 12.32 -10.66
C ILE A 248 5.87 12.53 -10.50
N CYS A 249 5.43 13.62 -9.86
CA CYS A 249 4.02 13.85 -9.54
C CYS A 249 3.67 15.35 -9.46
N ARG A 250 3.92 16.07 -10.56
CA ARG A 250 3.64 17.51 -10.69
C ARG A 250 2.21 17.89 -10.26
N GLY A 251 2.08 18.94 -9.46
CA GLY A 251 0.84 19.40 -8.83
C GLY A 251 0.39 18.59 -7.59
N ARG A 252 1.14 17.55 -7.20
CA ARG A 252 0.91 16.73 -6.00
C ARG A 252 2.24 16.36 -5.33
N GLU A 253 3.22 17.25 -5.38
CA GLU A 253 4.63 17.00 -5.06
C GLU A 253 4.84 16.45 -3.63
N LEU A 254 3.97 16.85 -2.70
CA LEU A 254 3.95 16.38 -1.31
C LEU A 254 2.64 15.67 -0.96
N GLY A 255 2.06 14.97 -1.93
CA GLY A 255 0.79 14.26 -1.82
C GLY A 255 -0.43 15.10 -2.23
N TYR A 256 -1.57 14.43 -2.38
CA TYR A 256 -2.84 15.04 -2.76
C TYR A 256 -3.23 16.18 -1.82
N SER A 257 -3.67 17.32 -2.38
CA SER A 257 -4.01 18.55 -1.65
C SER A 257 -2.90 19.02 -0.67
N ASN A 258 -1.63 18.69 -0.99
CA ASN A 258 -0.44 18.97 -0.16
C ASN A 258 -0.55 18.37 1.27
N SER A 259 -1.11 17.17 1.41
CA SER A 259 -1.38 16.52 2.71
C SER A 259 -0.13 16.11 3.49
N GLN A 260 1.00 15.88 2.82
CA GLN A 260 2.29 15.55 3.46
C GLN A 260 2.20 14.36 4.43
N ALA A 261 1.42 13.33 4.10
CA ALA A 261 1.27 12.18 4.98
C ALA A 261 2.48 11.23 4.87
N LEU A 262 2.72 10.48 5.94
CA LEU A 262 3.75 9.44 6.04
C LEU A 262 3.13 8.05 6.32
N VAL A 263 1.84 7.89 5.99
CA VAL A 263 1.06 6.68 6.29
C VAL A 263 1.06 5.72 5.11
N LEU A 264 1.16 4.44 5.39
CA LEU A 264 1.07 3.34 4.43
C LEU A 264 0.13 2.27 5.00
N PHE A 265 -0.79 1.73 4.19
CA PHE A 265 -1.62 0.60 4.60
C PHE A 265 -1.24 -0.67 3.84
N ALA A 266 -1.42 -1.82 4.49
CA ALA A 266 -1.17 -3.12 3.88
C ALA A 266 -1.98 -3.32 2.58
N HIS A 267 -3.26 -2.94 2.55
CA HIS A 267 -4.10 -2.98 1.34
C HIS A 267 -3.63 -1.94 0.30
N ALA A 268 -3.60 -0.65 0.65
CA ALA A 268 -3.33 0.43 -0.30
C ALA A 268 -2.35 1.49 0.23
N VAL A 269 -1.62 2.15 -0.68
CA VAL A 269 -0.90 3.39 -0.35
C VAL A 269 -1.80 4.59 -0.62
N PRO A 270 -2.07 5.47 0.36
CA PRO A 270 -2.79 6.73 0.11
C PRO A 270 -2.08 7.65 -0.88
N ASN A 271 -2.83 8.38 -1.70
CA ASN A 271 -2.27 9.47 -2.51
C ASN A 271 -1.94 10.72 -1.67
N ASN A 272 -2.36 10.78 -0.41
CA ASN A 272 -1.95 11.79 0.57
C ASN A 272 -0.50 11.62 1.01
N THR A 273 0.04 10.40 0.87
CA THR A 273 1.41 10.04 1.22
C THR A 273 2.39 10.55 0.18
N LEU A 274 3.62 10.89 0.61
CA LEU A 274 4.65 11.47 -0.26
C LEU A 274 4.86 10.64 -1.55
N PRO A 275 4.78 11.26 -2.75
CA PRO A 275 4.84 10.55 -4.04
C PRO A 275 6.11 9.72 -4.23
N ILE A 276 7.23 10.18 -3.67
CA ILE A 276 8.54 9.53 -3.73
C ILE A 276 8.51 8.08 -3.21
N ILE A 277 7.53 7.71 -2.39
CA ILE A 277 7.38 6.37 -1.83
C ILE A 277 6.71 5.39 -2.81
N TRP A 278 5.77 5.85 -3.64
CA TRP A 278 4.78 4.95 -4.26
C TRP A 278 4.48 5.18 -5.75
N VAL A 279 4.88 6.32 -6.32
CA VAL A 279 4.72 6.56 -7.76
C VAL A 279 5.57 5.56 -8.53
N ASP A 280 4.98 4.87 -9.50
CA ASP A 280 5.61 3.75 -10.23
C ASP A 280 5.83 4.07 -11.72
N LYS A 281 5.75 5.35 -12.10
CA LYS A 281 5.99 5.87 -13.45
C LYS A 281 6.49 7.31 -13.41
N TYR A 282 7.60 7.56 -14.12
CA TYR A 282 7.81 8.81 -14.83
C TYR A 282 8.42 8.48 -16.19
N GLU A 283 7.98 9.19 -17.21
CA GLU A 283 8.39 9.01 -18.60
C GLU A 283 8.48 10.40 -19.21
N ASP A 284 9.70 10.83 -19.50
CA ASP A 284 10.00 12.06 -20.25
C ASP A 284 11.18 11.74 -21.18
N ASN A 285 11.08 12.13 -22.45
CA ASN A 285 12.12 11.98 -23.47
C ASN A 285 12.85 10.60 -23.51
N GLY A 286 12.14 9.51 -23.16
CA GLY A 286 12.63 8.13 -23.25
C GLY A 286 13.41 7.56 -22.06
N VAL A 287 13.65 8.32 -20.97
CA VAL A 287 14.38 7.88 -19.75
C VAL A 287 13.95 8.71 -18.52
N LYS A 288 13.77 8.23 -17.28
CA LYS A 288 14.12 6.97 -16.60
C LYS A 288 13.00 6.59 -15.59
N TYR A 289 12.69 5.29 -15.45
CA TYR A 289 11.68 4.80 -14.51
C TYR A 289 12.05 5.05 -13.04
N TRP A 290 11.23 5.83 -12.32
CA TRP A 290 11.26 5.92 -10.86
C TRP A 290 10.99 4.55 -10.23
N GLN A 291 11.81 4.16 -9.26
CA GLN A 291 11.67 2.92 -8.51
C GLN A 291 10.88 3.18 -7.22
N PRO A 292 9.59 2.81 -7.10
CA PRO A 292 8.84 2.99 -5.86
C PRO A 292 9.39 2.07 -4.76
N LEU A 293 9.36 2.55 -3.52
CA LEU A 293 9.55 1.73 -2.32
C LEU A 293 8.41 0.72 -2.19
N ILE A 294 7.15 1.20 -2.31
CA ILE A 294 5.95 0.34 -2.30
C ILE A 294 5.01 0.75 -3.43
N ALA A 295 4.80 -0.14 -4.40
CA ALA A 295 3.84 0.11 -5.48
C ALA A 295 2.40 0.24 -4.94
N ARG A 296 1.69 1.27 -5.39
CA ARG A 296 0.34 1.61 -4.92
C ARG A 296 -0.77 0.62 -5.34
N ASN A 297 -0.61 -0.06 -6.49
CA ASN A 297 -1.63 -0.96 -7.04
C ASN A 297 -1.48 -2.37 -6.46
N GLN A 298 -2.55 -2.92 -5.87
CA GLN A 298 -2.54 -4.25 -5.23
C GLN A 298 -2.38 -5.41 -6.25
N LEU A 299 -2.87 -5.24 -7.48
CA LEU A 299 -2.61 -6.14 -8.61
C LEU A 299 -1.13 -6.10 -9.02
N LYS A 300 -0.44 -4.96 -8.81
CA LYS A 300 1.03 -4.87 -8.93
C LYS A 300 1.78 -5.38 -7.70
N LYS A 301 1.25 -5.30 -6.48
CA LYS A 301 1.83 -6.00 -5.32
C LYS A 301 1.80 -7.52 -5.54
N GLN A 302 0.68 -8.06 -6.03
CA GLN A 302 0.56 -9.46 -6.44
C GLN A 302 1.45 -9.79 -7.65
N ASN A 303 1.50 -8.94 -8.67
CA ASN A 303 2.43 -9.13 -9.80
C ASN A 303 3.90 -8.98 -9.40
N MET A 304 4.27 -8.17 -8.40
CA MET A 304 5.65 -8.13 -7.87
C MET A 304 5.97 -9.42 -7.13
N ALA A 305 5.09 -9.90 -6.25
CA ALA A 305 5.25 -11.20 -5.59
C ALA A 305 5.19 -12.40 -6.57
N PHE A 306 4.52 -12.25 -7.71
CA PHE A 306 4.49 -13.24 -8.80
C PHE A 306 5.73 -13.14 -9.70
N ILE A 307 6.20 -11.93 -10.02
CA ILE A 307 7.44 -11.68 -10.76
C ILE A 307 8.64 -12.10 -9.92
N GLN A 308 8.68 -11.87 -8.61
CA GLN A 308 9.72 -12.37 -7.71
C GLN A 308 9.73 -13.90 -7.65
N ARG A 309 8.56 -14.55 -7.59
CA ARG A 309 8.44 -16.02 -7.68
C ARG A 309 8.83 -16.56 -9.07
N MET A 310 8.42 -15.92 -10.16
CA MET A 310 8.83 -16.28 -11.52
C MET A 310 10.30 -16.01 -11.79
N ASP A 311 10.88 -14.92 -11.26
CA ASP A 311 12.29 -14.58 -11.35
C ASP A 311 13.10 -15.62 -10.58
N ASN A 312 12.77 -15.89 -9.32
CA ASN A 312 13.45 -16.94 -8.55
C ASN A 312 13.36 -18.31 -9.24
N ASN A 313 12.19 -18.71 -9.76
CA ASN A 313 12.06 -19.95 -10.53
C ASN A 313 12.88 -19.92 -11.84
N ARG A 314 12.93 -18.77 -12.54
CA ARG A 314 13.76 -18.58 -13.74
C ARG A 314 15.25 -18.68 -13.43
N TRP A 315 15.71 -18.11 -12.32
CA TRP A 315 17.08 -18.25 -11.84
C TRP A 315 17.40 -19.72 -11.52
N VAL A 316 16.53 -20.41 -10.79
CA VAL A 316 16.67 -21.86 -10.50
C VAL A 316 16.80 -22.65 -11.82
N PHE A 317 15.97 -22.38 -12.83
CA PHE A 317 16.07 -23.04 -14.14
C PHE A 317 17.35 -22.72 -14.91
N LYS A 318 17.83 -21.47 -14.92
CA LYS A 318 19.10 -21.11 -15.59
C LYS A 318 20.34 -21.63 -14.84
N LEU A 319 20.21 -21.90 -13.55
CA LEU A 319 21.24 -22.52 -12.70
C LEU A 319 21.09 -24.06 -12.60
N SER A 320 20.17 -24.67 -13.34
CA SER A 320 19.86 -26.12 -13.30
C SER A 320 21.06 -27.05 -13.40
N GLN A 321 22.11 -26.66 -14.13
CA GLN A 321 23.36 -27.43 -14.24
C GLN A 321 24.05 -27.71 -12.89
N PHE A 322 23.90 -26.82 -11.90
CA PHE A 322 24.42 -27.03 -10.54
C PHE A 322 23.58 -28.04 -9.73
N PHE A 323 22.28 -28.19 -10.06
CA PHE A 323 21.36 -29.04 -9.31
C PHE A 323 21.33 -30.50 -9.81
N ARG A 324 22.14 -30.85 -10.82
CA ARG A 324 22.27 -32.21 -11.39
C ARG A 324 20.94 -32.84 -11.80
N VAL A 325 19.97 -32.04 -12.25
CA VAL A 325 18.69 -32.54 -12.75
C VAL A 325 18.75 -32.65 -14.26
N ASP A 326 18.34 -33.81 -14.77
CA ASP A 326 18.14 -34.05 -16.19
C ASP A 326 16.98 -33.19 -16.72
N LEU A 327 17.29 -32.31 -17.67
CA LEU A 327 16.31 -31.39 -18.29
C LEU A 327 15.44 -32.08 -19.34
N ASP A 328 15.83 -33.25 -19.83
CA ASP A 328 15.05 -34.06 -20.77
C ASP A 328 14.07 -35.01 -20.06
N ASN A 329 14.12 -35.06 -18.72
CA ASN A 329 13.17 -35.82 -17.90
C ASN A 329 11.83 -35.04 -17.76
N PRO A 330 10.68 -35.64 -18.12
CA PRO A 330 9.38 -34.96 -18.05
C PRO A 330 8.94 -34.55 -16.64
N ASP A 331 9.58 -35.04 -15.57
CA ASP A 331 9.27 -34.70 -14.18
C ASP A 331 10.12 -33.52 -13.62
N TRP A 332 10.27 -32.47 -14.41
CA TRP A 332 10.93 -31.19 -14.09
C TRP A 332 10.49 -30.53 -12.77
N LYS A 333 9.38 -30.97 -12.19
CA LYS A 333 8.88 -30.57 -10.85
C LYS A 333 9.93 -30.78 -9.76
N GLY A 334 10.89 -31.69 -9.94
CA GLY A 334 12.03 -31.88 -9.04
C GLY A 334 13.00 -30.69 -8.94
N ILE A 335 13.00 -29.75 -9.90
CA ILE A 335 13.94 -28.62 -9.91
C ILE A 335 13.56 -27.52 -8.91
N ILE A 336 12.27 -27.19 -8.78
CA ILE A 336 11.78 -26.08 -7.94
C ILE A 336 11.49 -26.57 -6.53
N GLN A 337 12.56 -26.97 -5.83
CA GLN A 337 12.52 -27.33 -4.41
C GLN A 337 13.03 -26.16 -3.55
N ASP A 338 12.57 -26.09 -2.30
CA ASP A 338 12.95 -25.07 -1.31
C ASP A 338 14.49 -24.90 -1.20
N LYS A 339 15.22 -26.02 -1.15
CA LYS A 339 16.67 -26.10 -1.22
C LYS A 339 17.27 -25.35 -2.42
N ASN A 340 16.81 -25.65 -3.64
CA ASN A 340 17.36 -25.06 -4.86
C ASN A 340 17.04 -23.56 -4.96
N VAL A 341 15.86 -23.15 -4.47
CA VAL A 341 15.46 -21.73 -4.35
C VAL A 341 16.37 -21.00 -3.35
N LYS A 342 16.65 -21.59 -2.19
CA LYS A 342 17.56 -21.05 -1.16
C LYS A 342 19.00 -20.92 -1.67
N LEU A 343 19.55 -21.97 -2.29
CA LEU A 343 20.88 -21.96 -2.91
C LEU A 343 20.99 -20.89 -4.01
N THR A 344 19.97 -20.78 -4.87
CA THR A 344 19.88 -19.75 -5.92
C THR A 344 19.84 -18.34 -5.36
N TYR A 345 19.11 -18.12 -4.27
CA TYR A 345 19.02 -16.83 -3.61
C TYR A 345 20.35 -16.45 -2.93
N LEU A 346 20.94 -17.37 -2.16
CA LEU A 346 22.24 -17.19 -1.50
C LEU A 346 23.35 -16.88 -2.52
N LEU A 347 23.43 -17.63 -3.62
CA LEU A 347 24.38 -17.38 -4.71
C LEU A 347 24.28 -15.94 -5.25
N ARG A 348 23.07 -15.42 -5.46
CA ARG A 348 22.84 -14.06 -5.97
C ARG A 348 23.21 -12.98 -4.94
N CYS A 349 23.15 -13.29 -3.65
CA CYS A 349 23.55 -12.38 -2.58
C CYS A 349 25.07 -12.36 -2.38
N LEU A 350 25.72 -13.51 -2.44
CA LEU A 350 27.20 -13.63 -2.41
C LEU A 350 27.85 -12.93 -3.60
N GLU A 351 27.29 -13.05 -4.81
CA GLU A 351 27.78 -12.33 -6.01
C GLU A 351 27.65 -10.80 -5.86
N ARG A 352 26.65 -10.34 -5.11
CA ARG A 352 26.47 -8.92 -4.74
C ARG A 352 27.34 -8.49 -3.56
N LYS A 353 28.15 -9.40 -2.99
CA LYS A 353 29.02 -9.19 -1.82
C LYS A 353 28.23 -8.75 -0.58
N MET A 354 27.01 -9.29 -0.41
CA MET A 354 26.20 -9.06 0.78
C MET A 354 26.79 -9.84 1.98
N PRO A 355 26.84 -9.25 3.20
CA PRO A 355 27.36 -9.96 4.37
C PRO A 355 26.49 -11.16 4.76
N GLU A 356 27.11 -12.27 5.13
CA GLU A 356 26.41 -13.53 5.42
C GLU A 356 25.38 -13.41 6.55
N VAL A 357 25.69 -12.63 7.59
CA VAL A 357 24.77 -12.32 8.70
C VAL A 357 23.52 -11.56 8.22
N VAL A 358 23.61 -10.76 7.16
CA VAL A 358 22.45 -10.09 6.56
C VAL A 358 21.61 -11.12 5.81
N ILE A 359 22.26 -11.97 5.00
CA ILE A 359 21.59 -13.01 4.21
C ILE A 359 20.85 -14.01 5.11
N ALA A 360 21.47 -14.44 6.22
CA ALA A 360 20.85 -15.31 7.22
C ALA A 360 19.54 -14.75 7.78
N ASN A 361 19.55 -13.46 8.12
CA ASN A 361 18.36 -12.74 8.62
C ASN A 361 17.29 -12.57 7.52
N GLU A 362 17.66 -12.21 6.28
CA GLU A 362 16.71 -12.09 5.17
C GLU A 362 16.06 -13.43 4.78
N MET A 363 16.79 -14.55 4.91
CA MET A 363 16.26 -15.89 4.64
C MET A 363 15.47 -16.48 5.82
N GLY A 364 15.50 -15.87 7.00
CA GLY A 364 14.82 -16.34 8.21
C GLY A 364 15.40 -17.66 8.75
N LEU A 365 16.70 -17.87 8.61
CA LEU A 365 17.39 -19.14 8.89
C LEU A 365 18.24 -19.06 10.15
N THR A 366 18.42 -20.20 10.83
CA THR A 366 19.39 -20.31 11.93
C THR A 366 20.82 -20.36 11.39
N ASN A 367 21.82 -20.17 12.26
CA ASN A 367 23.23 -20.35 11.89
C ASN A 367 23.52 -21.77 11.38
N ASP A 368 22.85 -22.78 11.96
CA ASP A 368 23.03 -24.19 11.57
C ASP A 368 22.38 -24.48 10.20
N ASP A 369 21.20 -23.90 9.94
CA ASP A 369 20.55 -23.95 8.62
C ASP A 369 21.41 -23.27 7.54
N MET A 370 22.01 -22.12 7.86
CA MET A 370 22.90 -21.40 6.94
C MET A 370 24.18 -22.19 6.66
N ALA A 371 24.81 -22.76 7.70
CA ALA A 371 25.99 -23.61 7.53
C ALA A 371 25.70 -24.84 6.66
N SER A 372 24.54 -25.47 6.84
CA SER A 372 24.06 -26.56 5.99
C SER A 372 23.94 -26.14 4.51
N ILE A 373 23.33 -24.99 4.23
CA ILE A 373 23.19 -24.49 2.85
C ILE A 373 24.55 -24.09 2.26
N PHE A 374 25.46 -23.51 3.04
CA PHE A 374 26.83 -23.22 2.60
C PHE A 374 27.59 -24.49 2.21
N GLU A 375 27.53 -25.54 3.03
CA GLU A 375 28.15 -26.84 2.74
C GLU A 375 27.54 -27.48 1.48
N GLU A 376 26.22 -27.37 1.29
CA GLU A 376 25.54 -27.86 0.08
C GLU A 376 25.94 -27.11 -1.19
N GLY A 377 26.09 -25.78 -1.12
CA GLY A 377 26.53 -24.96 -2.26
C GLY A 377 28.00 -25.15 -2.62
N GLU A 378 28.87 -25.42 -1.63
CA GLU A 378 30.26 -25.83 -1.86
C GLU A 378 30.28 -27.18 -2.60
N LYS A 379 29.52 -28.19 -2.13
CA LYS A 379 29.42 -29.53 -2.74
C LYS A 379 28.98 -29.51 -4.20
N ILE A 380 28.18 -28.53 -4.62
CA ILE A 380 27.75 -28.35 -6.03
C ILE A 380 28.58 -27.32 -6.80
N GLY A 381 29.58 -26.68 -6.18
CA GLY A 381 30.53 -25.77 -6.84
C GLY A 381 30.01 -24.35 -7.11
N MET A 382 28.99 -23.89 -6.38
CA MET A 382 28.50 -22.51 -6.48
C MET A 382 29.46 -21.50 -5.83
N TRP A 383 30.12 -21.90 -4.74
CA TRP A 383 31.16 -21.13 -4.05
C TRP A 383 32.25 -22.06 -3.49
N ASP A 384 33.36 -21.47 -3.04
CA ASP A 384 34.45 -22.16 -2.35
C ASP A 384 34.30 -22.18 -0.82
N LYS A 385 35.31 -22.71 -0.13
CA LYS A 385 35.40 -22.82 1.34
C LYS A 385 35.51 -21.48 2.08
N ASP A 386 35.85 -20.41 1.37
CA ASP A 386 35.83 -19.03 1.89
C ASP A 386 34.49 -18.34 1.52
N HIS A 387 33.49 -19.11 1.10
CA HIS A 387 32.18 -18.67 0.60
C HIS A 387 32.25 -17.72 -0.61
N LYS A 388 33.37 -17.70 -1.34
CA LYS A 388 33.52 -16.89 -2.55
C LYS A 388 32.90 -17.61 -3.73
N VAL A 389 32.04 -16.92 -4.47
CA VAL A 389 31.40 -17.45 -5.68
C VAL A 389 32.46 -17.93 -6.68
N THR A 390 32.30 -19.16 -7.19
CA THR A 390 33.27 -19.72 -8.14
C THR A 390 33.23 -19.00 -9.48
N TYR A 391 34.33 -19.06 -10.25
CA TYR A 391 34.38 -18.50 -11.59
C TYR A 391 33.29 -19.06 -12.53
N GLU A 392 32.96 -20.35 -12.42
CA GLU A 392 31.90 -20.94 -13.23
C GLU A 392 30.52 -20.43 -12.80
N ALA A 393 30.24 -20.33 -11.49
CA ALA A 393 29.00 -19.75 -11.02
C ALA A 393 28.85 -18.27 -11.42
N GLN A 394 29.91 -17.47 -11.33
CA GLN A 394 29.97 -16.09 -11.85
C GLN A 394 29.63 -16.01 -13.34
N LYS A 395 30.28 -16.86 -14.16
CA LYS A 395 30.03 -16.93 -15.61
C LYS A 395 28.57 -17.27 -15.91
N VAL A 396 28.00 -18.28 -15.25
CA VAL A 396 26.61 -18.70 -15.44
C VAL A 396 25.63 -17.62 -14.97
N LEU A 397 25.90 -16.93 -13.85
CA LEU A 397 25.10 -15.78 -13.41
C LEU A 397 25.14 -14.63 -14.43
N ALA A 398 26.29 -14.36 -15.04
CA ALA A 398 26.46 -13.33 -16.06
C ALA A 398 25.73 -13.69 -17.37
N GLU A 399 25.81 -14.95 -17.80
CA GLU A 399 25.08 -15.47 -18.97
C GLU A 399 23.56 -15.44 -18.74
N ALA A 400 23.08 -15.93 -17.60
CA ALA A 400 21.67 -15.86 -17.20
C ALA A 400 21.17 -14.40 -17.15
N SER A 401 21.95 -13.50 -16.53
CA SER A 401 21.67 -12.05 -16.52
C SER A 401 21.55 -11.45 -17.92
N LYS A 402 22.42 -11.86 -18.85
CA LYS A 402 22.40 -11.41 -20.24
C LYS A 402 21.15 -11.90 -20.97
N ILE A 403 20.77 -13.17 -20.77
CA ILE A 403 19.54 -13.76 -21.32
C ILE A 403 18.30 -13.03 -20.78
N PHE A 404 18.18 -12.82 -19.47
CA PHE A 404 17.05 -12.10 -18.89
C PHE A 404 16.95 -10.64 -19.38
N ARG A 405 18.07 -9.98 -19.64
CA ARG A 405 18.09 -8.63 -20.27
C ARG A 405 17.62 -8.63 -21.73
N ILE A 406 17.76 -9.75 -22.45
CA ILE A 406 17.26 -9.91 -23.82
C ILE A 406 15.77 -10.28 -23.80
N GLU A 407 15.37 -11.30 -23.04
CA GLU A 407 13.97 -11.70 -22.88
C GLU A 407 13.07 -10.54 -22.40
N ASN A 408 13.57 -9.68 -21.50
CA ASN A 408 12.82 -8.52 -21.02
C ASN A 408 12.80 -7.34 -22.01
N LYS A 409 13.66 -7.33 -23.06
CA LYS A 409 13.55 -6.40 -24.19
C LYS A 409 12.55 -6.89 -25.23
N GLU A 410 12.52 -8.20 -25.49
CA GLU A 410 11.56 -8.81 -26.42
C GLU A 410 10.14 -8.83 -25.86
N LYS A 411 9.99 -8.91 -24.53
CA LYS A 411 8.73 -8.66 -23.81
C LYS A 411 8.39 -7.17 -23.68
N GLY A 412 8.51 -6.42 -24.78
CA GLY A 412 7.73 -5.20 -24.94
C GLY A 412 6.27 -5.55 -24.73
N PHE A 413 5.61 -4.93 -23.74
CA PHE A 413 4.27 -5.33 -23.32
C PHE A 413 3.32 -5.37 -24.52
N PHE A 414 2.78 -6.56 -24.81
CA PHE A 414 1.58 -6.66 -25.63
C PHE A 414 0.50 -5.85 -24.92
N TYR A 415 0.13 -4.71 -25.52
CA TYR A 415 -1.08 -4.00 -25.19
C TYR A 415 -2.22 -4.89 -25.67
N VAL A 416 -2.68 -5.79 -24.79
CA VAL A 416 -3.97 -6.45 -24.99
C VAL A 416 -5.00 -5.35 -24.80
N ASP A 417 -5.66 -4.98 -25.90
CA ASP A 417 -6.83 -4.12 -25.84
C ASP A 417 -7.94 -4.94 -25.15
N ASP A 418 -8.44 -4.47 -24.00
CA ASP A 418 -9.47 -5.15 -23.20
C ASP A 418 -10.82 -5.32 -23.94
N ARG A 419 -10.90 -4.88 -25.21
CA ARG A 419 -12.05 -5.05 -26.11
C ARG A 419 -12.17 -6.44 -26.76
N ASP A 420 -11.11 -7.25 -26.82
CA ASP A 420 -11.12 -8.48 -27.62
C ASP A 420 -11.42 -9.80 -26.87
N TYR A 421 -11.64 -9.77 -25.54
CA TYR A 421 -11.94 -10.98 -24.75
C TYR A 421 -13.18 -10.92 -23.83
N MET A 422 -14.16 -10.07 -24.16
CA MET A 422 -15.50 -10.22 -23.58
C MET A 422 -16.29 -11.30 -24.32
N TYR A 423 -16.04 -12.58 -24.01
CA TYR A 423 -16.89 -13.68 -24.45
C TYR A 423 -18.28 -13.55 -23.79
N ILE A 424 -19.23 -12.96 -24.51
CA ILE A 424 -20.65 -12.96 -24.16
C ILE A 424 -21.27 -14.22 -24.79
N PRO A 425 -21.81 -15.17 -24.00
CA PRO A 425 -22.51 -16.32 -24.57
C PRO A 425 -23.78 -15.86 -25.30
N GLU A 426 -23.86 -16.08 -26.61
CA GLU A 426 -24.95 -15.55 -27.45
C GLU A 426 -26.34 -16.15 -27.16
N THR A 427 -26.45 -17.18 -26.31
CA THR A 427 -27.75 -17.70 -25.85
C THR A 427 -27.76 -18.05 -24.36
N PHE A 428 -28.35 -17.17 -23.54
CA PHE A 428 -28.86 -17.55 -22.21
C PHE A 428 -30.13 -18.40 -22.37
N ARG A 429 -29.96 -19.72 -22.55
CA ARG A 429 -31.07 -20.68 -22.47
C ARG A 429 -31.40 -21.00 -21.02
N GLY A 430 -32.15 -20.11 -20.39
CA GLY A 430 -32.82 -20.43 -19.13
C GLY A 430 -33.83 -21.57 -19.31
N LYS A 431 -33.94 -22.43 -18.30
CA LYS A 431 -35.14 -23.23 -18.04
C LYS A 431 -35.41 -23.21 -16.54
N SER A 432 -36.54 -22.59 -16.19
CA SER A 432 -37.37 -22.74 -14.97
C SER A 432 -36.63 -23.02 -13.66
#